data_AF-A0A5A9NT49-F1
#
_entry.id   AF-A0A5A9NT49-F1
#
_cell.length_a   1.000
_cell.length_b   1.000
_cell.length_c   1.000
_cell.angle_alpha   90.00
_cell.angle_beta   90.00
_cell.angle_gamma   90.00
#
_symmetry.space_group_name_H-M   'P 1'
#
loop_
_entity.id
_entity.type
_entity.pdbx_description
1 polymer ?
#
loop_
_entity_poly.entity_id
_entity_poly.type
_entity_poly.pdbx_seq_one_letter_code
_entity_poly.pdbx_strand_id
1 'polypeptide(L)'
;MTVVLGDHDIVPEKNLERYEVVRIFKKSFTNVLKGDDIMLLKLGREAVLGGKVRTVNIADKRHRVKRGTKCLVAGWGKTKEADSVMNFWL
;
A
#
# COMPACT_ATOMS: atom_id res chain seq x y z
N MET A 1 -12.01 7.93 7.80
CA MET A 1 -11.67 6.99 6.71
C MET A 1 -10.93 5.83 7.34
N THR A 2 -11.03 4.64 6.76
CA THR A 2 -10.35 3.45 7.30
C THR A 2 -9.40 2.82 6.28
N VAL A 3 -8.46 2.03 6.77
CA VAL A 3 -7.61 1.14 5.98
C VAL A 3 -7.75 -0.30 6.48
N VAL A 4 -7.54 -1.26 5.60
CA VAL A 4 -7.53 -2.70 5.91
C VAL A 4 -6.08 -3.19 5.78
N LEU A 5 -5.65 -4.02 6.74
CA LEU A 5 -4.31 -4.61 6.74
C LEU A 5 -4.41 -6.14 6.88
N GLY A 6 -3.50 -6.87 6.21
CA GLY A 6 -3.33 -8.30 6.43
C GLY A 6 -4.34 -9.24 5.75
N ASP A 7 -5.15 -8.73 4.83
CA ASP A 7 -6.13 -9.54 4.09
C ASP A 7 -5.77 -9.69 2.61
N HIS A 8 -6.00 -10.90 2.10
CA HIS A 8 -5.85 -11.23 0.67
C HIS A 8 -7.13 -10.94 -0.12
N ASP A 9 -8.28 -11.34 0.41
CA ASP A 9 -9.59 -11.08 -0.22
C ASP A 9 -10.31 -9.96 0.51
N ILE A 10 -10.71 -8.92 -0.23
CA ILE A 10 -11.46 -7.78 0.26
C ILE A 10 -12.91 -7.92 -0.22
N VAL A 11 -13.68 -8.77 0.47
CA VAL A 11 -15.09 -9.06 0.16
C VAL A 11 -16.02 -8.61 1.30
N PRO A 12 -17.29 -8.22 1.01
CA PRO A 12 -18.21 -7.68 2.01
C PRO A 12 -18.52 -8.62 3.18
N GLU A 13 -18.53 -9.93 2.94
CA GLU A 13 -18.93 -10.96 3.91
C GLU A 13 -17.82 -11.26 4.93
N LYS A 14 -16.58 -10.84 4.63
CA LYS A 14 -15.43 -11.12 5.48
C LYS A 14 -15.30 -10.06 6.56
N ASN A 15 -15.04 -10.50 7.79
CA ASN A 15 -14.71 -9.61 8.90
C ASN A 15 -13.27 -9.08 8.75
N LEU A 16 -13.06 -8.10 7.87
CA LEU A 16 -11.74 -7.50 7.65
C LEU A 16 -11.36 -6.60 8.82
N GLU A 17 -10.11 -6.70 9.25
CA GLU A 17 -9.60 -5.83 10.29
C GLU A 17 -9.38 -4.41 9.76
N ARG A 18 -10.16 -3.46 10.29
CA ARG A 18 -10.12 -2.05 9.89
C ARG A 18 -9.46 -1.18 10.95
N TYR A 19 -8.72 -0.20 10.46
CA TYR A 19 -8.02 0.79 11.26
C TYR A 19 -8.50 2.19 10.86
N GLU A 20 -9.00 2.95 11.82
CA GLU A 20 -9.32 4.37 11.62
C GLU A 20 -8.03 5.17 11.36
N VAL A 21 -8.09 6.07 10.39
CA VAL A 21 -7.02 7.04 10.14
C VAL A 21 -7.34 8.31 10.92
N VAL A 22 -6.50 8.61 11.92
CA VAL A 22 -6.70 9.76 12.81
C VAL A 22 -5.94 11.00 12.35
N ARG A 23 -4.94 10.85 11.49
CA ARG A 23 -4.19 11.98 10.93
C ARG A 23 -3.60 11.65 9.56
N ILE A 24 -3.56 12.65 8.71
CA ILE A 24 -2.97 12.58 7.36
C ILE A 24 -1.85 13.61 7.27
N PHE A 25 -0.67 13.18 6.82
CA PHE A 25 0.46 14.04 6.50
C PHE A 25 0.73 13.94 5.01
N LYS A 26 0.65 15.07 4.29
CA LYS A 26 0.87 15.11 2.84
C LYS A 26 1.95 16.11 2.47
N LYS A 27 2.64 15.86 1.36
CA LYS A 27 3.51 16.86 0.73
C LYS A 27 2.72 17.77 -0.20
N SER A 28 3.39 18.79 -0.73
CA SER A 28 2.82 19.77 -1.64
C SER A 28 2.74 19.23 -3.07
N PHE A 29 2.09 18.08 -3.24
CA PHE A 29 1.81 17.53 -4.57
C PHE A 29 1.03 18.54 -5.39
N THR A 30 1.56 18.88 -6.57
CA THR A 30 0.85 19.75 -7.52
C THR A 30 0.54 19.05 -8.83
N ASN A 31 1.46 18.20 -9.32
CA ASN A 31 1.27 17.37 -10.51
C ASN A 31 2.34 16.29 -10.56
N VAL A 32 2.10 15.27 -11.39
CA VAL A 32 2.96 14.08 -11.53
C VAL A 32 4.38 14.39 -11.97
N LEU A 33 4.59 15.43 -12.79
CA LEU A 33 5.93 15.80 -13.29
C LEU A 33 6.80 16.45 -12.21
N LYS A 34 6.18 17.06 -11.19
CA LYS A 34 6.88 17.72 -10.08
C LYS A 34 7.14 16.80 -8.89
N GLY A 35 6.64 15.56 -8.92
CA GLY A 35 6.83 14.58 -7.84
C GLY A 35 6.01 14.91 -6.59
N ASP A 36 6.52 14.53 -5.43
CA ASP A 36 5.86 14.67 -4.12
C ASP A 36 4.48 13.99 -3.99
N ASP A 37 4.19 13.03 -4.86
CA ASP A 37 3.00 12.19 -4.79
C ASP A 37 3.13 11.12 -3.69
N ILE A 38 3.15 11.59 -2.44
CA ILE A 38 3.31 10.77 -1.24
C ILE A 38 2.54 11.35 -0.06
N MET A 39 1.91 10.46 0.72
CA MET A 39 1.23 10.77 1.97
C MET A 39 1.51 9.71 3.04
N LEU A 40 1.41 10.11 4.31
CA LEU A 40 1.48 9.22 5.46
C LEU A 40 0.15 9.26 6.22
N LEU A 41 -0.34 8.09 6.61
CA LEU A 41 -1.57 7.93 7.37
C LEU A 41 -1.21 7.44 8.78
N LYS A 42 -1.63 8.17 9.83
CA LYS A 42 -1.51 7.74 11.22
C LYS A 42 -2.74 6.92 11.58
N LEU A 43 -2.53 5.66 11.94
CA LEU A 43 -3.58 4.79 12.47
C LEU A 43 -3.98 5.24 13.88
N GLY A 44 -5.27 5.08 14.22
CA GLY A 44 -5.80 5.41 15.55
C GLY A 44 -5.34 4.45 16.65
N ARG A 45 -4.96 3.23 16.27
CA ARG A 45 -4.33 2.23 17.14
C ARG A 45 -3.16 1.58 16.41
N GLU A 46 -2.21 1.04 17.17
CA GLU A 46 -1.11 0.27 16.60
C GLU A 46 -1.63 -0.99 15.89
N ALA A 47 -1.01 -1.33 14.75
CA ALA A 47 -1.30 -2.57 14.05
C ALA A 47 -0.60 -3.75 14.71
N VAL A 48 -1.30 -4.86 14.86
CA VAL A 48 -0.71 -6.09 15.39
C VAL A 48 0.15 -6.74 14.30
N LEU A 49 1.46 -6.65 14.45
CA LEU A 49 2.41 -7.25 13.51
C LEU A 49 2.43 -8.78 13.68
N GLY A 50 2.62 -9.51 12.59
CA GLY A 50 2.62 -10.98 12.58
C GLY A 50 2.73 -11.57 11.18
N GLY A 51 2.24 -12.79 10.99
CA GLY A 51 2.35 -13.50 9.70
C GLY A 51 1.71 -12.75 8.52
N LYS A 52 0.59 -12.05 8.77
CA LYS A 52 -0.18 -11.34 7.74
C LYS A 52 0.14 -9.84 7.62
N VAL A 53 0.60 -9.21 8.70
CA VAL A 53 0.91 -7.77 8.73
C VAL A 53 2.38 -7.59 9.09
N ARG A 54 3.16 -7.07 8.15
CA ARG A 54 4.60 -6.79 8.32
C ARG A 54 4.93 -5.41 7.76
N THR A 55 5.95 -4.78 8.32
CA THR A 55 6.47 -3.51 7.81
C THR A 55 7.38 -3.75 6.60
N VAL A 56 7.51 -2.72 5.76
CA VAL A 56 8.50 -2.68 4.67
C VAL A 56 9.60 -1.70 5.04
N ASN A 57 10.83 -2.01 4.62
CA ASN A 57 11.97 -1.13 4.88
C ASN A 57 11.92 0.07 3.93
N ILE A 58 12.09 1.27 4.50
CA ILE A 58 12.30 2.49 3.72
C ILE A 58 13.75 2.49 3.23
N ALA A 59 13.95 2.70 1.94
CA ALA A 59 15.28 2.76 1.35
C ALA A 59 16.09 3.92 1.94
N ASP A 60 17.38 3.68 2.19
CA ASP A 60 18.32 4.74 2.55
C ASP A 60 18.45 5.77 1.41
N LYS A 61 18.67 7.05 1.75
CA LYS A 61 18.82 8.13 0.78
C LYS A 61 19.94 7.88 -0.25
N ARG A 62 20.96 7.10 0.12
CA ARG A 62 22.10 6.74 -0.75
C ARG A 62 21.87 5.44 -1.52
N HIS A 63 20.79 4.72 -1.25
CA HIS A 63 20.48 3.48 -1.95
C HIS A 63 20.17 3.77 -3.42
N ARG A 64 20.86 3.07 -4.32
CA ARG A 64 20.63 3.14 -5.77
C ARG A 64 20.26 1.76 -6.28
N VAL A 65 19.10 1.66 -6.90
CA VAL A 65 18.65 0.43 -7.56
C VAL A 65 19.47 0.22 -8.83
N LYS A 66 20.15 -0.92 -8.94
CA LYS A 66 20.94 -1.27 -10.13
C LYS A 66 20.03 -1.52 -11.33
N ARG A 67 20.50 -1.17 -12.53
CA ARG A 67 19.78 -1.50 -13.77
C ARG A 67 19.62 -3.02 -13.89
N GLY A 68 18.43 -3.47 -14.29
CA GLY A 68 18.11 -4.90 -14.39
C GLY A 68 17.70 -5.57 -13.08
N THR A 69 17.62 -4.82 -11.97
CA THR A 69 17.01 -5.31 -10.73
C THR A 69 15.55 -5.70 -10.99
N LYS A 70 15.18 -6.93 -10.62
CA LYS A 70 13.78 -7.37 -10.66
C LYS A 70 13.02 -6.76 -9.48
N CYS A 71 11.86 -6.19 -9.76
CA CYS A 71 10.96 -5.59 -8.77
C CYS A 71 9.62 -6.33 -8.74
N LEU A 72 8.91 -6.23 -7.62
CA LEU A 72 7.57 -6.78 -7.44
C LEU A 72 6.57 -5.63 -7.28
N VAL A 73 5.40 -5.77 -7.90
CA VAL A 73 4.26 -4.87 -7.75
C VAL A 73 3.06 -5.74 -7.38
N ALA A 74 2.31 -5.34 -6.36
CA ALA A 74 1.16 -6.08 -5.86
C ALA A 74 0.00 -5.12 -5.56
N GLY A 75 -1.23 -5.61 -5.73
CA GLY A 75 -2.45 -4.90 -5.42
C GLY A 75 -3.67 -5.51 -6.13
N TRP A 76 -4.86 -5.06 -5.76
CA TRP A 76 -6.14 -5.48 -6.35
C TRP A 76 -6.62 -4.56 -7.48
N GLY A 77 -5.76 -3.65 -7.94
CA GLY A 77 -6.09 -2.67 -8.97
C GLY A 77 -6.24 -3.30 -10.36
N LYS A 78 -6.97 -2.62 -11.23
CA LYS A 78 -7.04 -2.99 -12.66
C LYS A 78 -5.64 -2.98 -13.27
N THR A 79 -5.28 -4.05 -13.96
CA THR A 79 -3.96 -4.19 -14.61
C THR A 79 -4.00 -4.00 -16.12
N LYS A 80 -5.20 -3.99 -16.72
CA LYS A 80 -5.47 -3.71 -18.15
C LYS A 80 -6.83 -3.02 -18.29
N GLU A 81 -7.08 -2.41 -19.44
CA GLU A 81 -8.37 -1.76 -19.77
C GLU A 81 -9.55 -2.76 -20.02
N ALA A 82 -9.38 -4.05 -19.76
CA ALA A 82 -10.44 -5.05 -19.95
C ALA A 82 -10.74 -5.83 -18.67
N ASP A 83 -12.03 -6.03 -18.42
CA ASP A 83 -12.61 -6.65 -17.23
C ASP A 83 -12.05 -8.03 -16.91
N SER A 84 -11.17 -8.09 -15.92
CA SER A 84 -11.01 -9.25 -15.03
C SER A 84 -10.07 -8.84 -13.91
N VAL A 85 -10.59 -8.83 -12.68
CA VAL A 85 -9.74 -8.80 -11.49
C VAL A 85 -8.99 -10.13 -11.48
N MET A 86 -7.71 -10.08 -11.84
CA MET A 86 -6.83 -11.25 -11.75
C MET A 86 -6.50 -11.50 -10.28
N ASN A 87 -6.86 -12.67 -9.77
CA ASN A 87 -6.43 -13.18 -8.47
C ASN A 87 -4.90 -13.36 -8.50
N PHE A 88 -4.17 -12.36 -8.00
CA PHE A 88 -2.73 -12.47 -7.83
C PHE A 88 -2.43 -13.32 -6.60
N TRP A 89 -2.09 -14.59 -6.80
CA TRP A 89 -1.42 -15.39 -5.79
C TRP A 89 0.03 -14.91 -5.63
N LEU A 90 0.34 -14.41 -4.43
CA LEU A 90 1.63 -14.52 -3.77
C LEU A 90 1.42 -15.28 -2.46
#